data_AF-A0A2V4DTY4-F1
#
_entry.id   AF-A0A2V4DTY4-F1
#
_cell.length_a   1.000
_cell.length_b   1.000
_cell.length_c   1.000
_cell.angle_alpha   90.00
_cell.angle_beta   90.00
_cell.angle_gamma   90.00
#
_symmetry.space_group_name_H-M   'P 1'
#
loop_
_entity.id
_entity.type
_entity.pdbx_description
1 polymer ?
#
loop_
_entity_poly.entity_id
_entity_poly.type
_entity_poly.pdbx_seq_one_letter_code
_entity_poly.pdbx_strand_id
1 'polypeptide(L)'
;MKKIHLLKYIIAIVAVITVPFAQAMMLDEVFGEIDNKAAEFIATYNHEHHTNLHTIEANRKFYASSCLLPLKVKWHKISLSSKNLPHKYGLSISCEKSIDSDHRKWDVYVDVRNEQGNSIQSIN
;
A
#
# COMPACT_ATOMS: atom_id res chain seq x y z
N MET A 1 -8.85 50.24 3.21
CA MET A 1 -9.04 49.05 2.34
C MET A 1 -7.82 48.11 2.21
N LYS A 2 -6.60 48.40 2.73
CA LYS A 2 -5.43 47.51 2.57
C LYS A 2 -5.43 46.23 3.46
N LYS A 3 -6.01 46.29 4.68
CA LYS A 3 -6.02 45.15 5.63
C LYS A 3 -6.80 43.93 5.15
N ILE A 4 -7.89 44.13 4.39
CA ILE A 4 -8.75 43.04 3.89
C ILE A 4 -8.02 42.23 2.81
N HIS A 5 -7.21 42.87 1.96
CA HIS A 5 -6.42 42.18 0.94
C HIS A 5 -5.27 41.36 1.53
N LEU A 6 -4.60 41.88 2.57
CA LEU A 6 -3.52 41.17 3.25
C LEU A 6 -4.03 39.90 3.97
N LEU A 7 -5.19 39.99 4.63
CA LEU A 7 -5.80 38.86 5.33
C LEU A 7 -6.22 37.74 4.37
N LYS A 8 -6.80 38.10 3.21
CA LYS A 8 -7.13 37.13 2.14
C LYS A 8 -5.89 36.43 1.58
N TYR A 9 -4.77 37.15 1.45
CA TYR A 9 -3.51 36.61 0.95
C TYR A 9 -2.89 35.62 1.95
N ILE A 10 -2.93 35.93 3.25
CA ILE A 10 -2.44 35.03 4.31
C ILE A 10 -3.29 33.76 4.40
N ILE A 11 -4.63 33.88 4.34
CA ILE A 11 -5.54 32.71 4.34
C ILE A 11 -5.29 31.83 3.11
N ALA A 12 -5.09 32.43 1.93
CA ALA A 12 -4.79 31.68 0.71
C ALA A 12 -3.45 30.93 0.81
N ILE A 13 -2.40 31.53 1.36
CA ILE A 13 -1.10 30.88 1.55
C ILE A 13 -1.21 29.72 2.56
N VAL A 14 -1.90 29.92 3.69
CA VAL A 14 -2.08 28.86 4.70
C VAL A 14 -2.87 27.68 4.10
N ALA A 15 -3.94 27.93 3.35
CA ALA A 15 -4.72 26.88 2.71
C ALA A 15 -3.94 26.12 1.61
N VAL A 16 -3.08 26.80 0.85
CA VAL A 16 -2.22 26.17 -0.17
C VAL A 16 -1.18 25.24 0.47
N ILE A 17 -0.72 25.54 1.68
CA ILE A 17 0.28 24.73 2.38
C ILE A 17 -0.37 23.56 3.13
N THR A 18 -1.51 23.76 3.81
CA THR A 18 -2.10 22.71 4.67
C THR A 18 -2.75 21.56 3.92
N VAL A 19 -3.32 21.79 2.74
CA VAL A 19 -4.01 20.75 1.95
C VAL A 19 -3.07 19.65 1.46
N PRO A 20 -1.89 19.95 0.85
CA PRO A 20 -0.92 18.93 0.46
C PRO A 20 -0.43 18.07 1.63
N PHE A 21 -0.19 18.68 2.80
CA PHE A 21 0.26 17.94 3.98
C PHE A 21 -0.80 16.98 4.50
N ALA A 22 -2.07 17.39 4.54
CA ALA A 22 -3.16 16.51 4.95
C ALA A 22 -3.31 15.30 4.01
N GLN A 23 -3.18 15.52 2.70
CA GLN A 23 -3.25 14.43 1.70
C GLN A 23 -2.06 13.47 1.81
N ALA A 24 -0.85 13.98 2.05
CA ALA A 24 0.33 13.14 2.24
C ALA A 24 0.23 12.28 3.51
N MET A 25 -0.24 12.85 4.63
CA MET A 25 -0.44 12.12 5.88
C MET A 25 -1.47 10.99 5.73
N MET A 26 -2.57 11.25 5.02
CA MET A 26 -3.59 10.22 4.73
C MET A 26 -3.04 9.09 3.85
N LEU A 27 -2.17 9.40 2.89
CA LEU A 27 -1.55 8.40 2.03
C LEU A 27 -0.59 7.51 2.81
N ASP A 28 0.25 8.10 3.67
CA ASP A 28 1.19 7.35 4.50
C ASP A 28 0.47 6.43 5.49
N GLU A 29 -0.66 6.86 6.05
CA GLU A 29 -1.51 6.03 6.91
C GLU A 29 -2.08 4.82 6.16
N VAL A 30 -2.63 5.04 4.95
CA VAL A 30 -3.19 3.96 4.11
C VAL A 30 -2.11 2.94 3.74
N PHE A 31 -0.93 3.39 3.32
CA PHE A 31 0.17 2.47 3.00
C PHE A 31 0.73 1.78 4.25
N GLY A 32 0.74 2.44 5.41
CA GLY A 32 1.05 1.79 6.68
C GLY A 32 0.08 0.67 7.04
N GLU A 33 -1.22 0.85 6.80
CA GLU A 33 -2.23 -0.21 7.00
C GLU A 33 -1.98 -1.41 6.07
N ILE A 34 -1.63 -1.15 4.80
CA ILE A 34 -1.30 -2.18 3.82
C ILE A 34 -0.05 -2.96 4.25
N ASP A 35 1.02 -2.27 4.64
CA ASP A 35 2.28 -2.89 5.07
C ASP A 35 2.08 -3.74 6.32
N ASN A 36 1.33 -3.23 7.31
CA ASN A 36 1.00 -3.98 8.52
C ASN A 36 0.18 -5.23 8.19
N LYS A 37 -0.82 -5.11 7.31
CA LYS A 37 -1.64 -6.26 6.90
C LYS A 37 -0.83 -7.32 6.18
N ALA A 38 0.14 -6.91 5.36
CA ALA A 38 1.08 -7.81 4.70
C ALA A 38 1.95 -8.57 5.72
N ALA A 39 2.51 -7.84 6.69
CA ALA A 39 3.37 -8.38 7.72
C ALA A 39 2.62 -9.36 8.63
N GLU A 40 1.39 -9.04 9.06
CA GLU A 40 0.52 -9.93 9.81
C GLU A 40 0.31 -11.26 9.07
N PHE A 41 -0.06 -11.19 7.78
CA PHE A 41 -0.31 -12.37 6.98
C PHE A 41 0.93 -13.26 6.85
N ILE A 42 2.11 -12.67 6.59
CA ILE A 42 3.36 -13.42 6.51
C ILE A 42 3.78 -13.99 7.86
N ALA A 43 3.57 -13.27 8.96
CA ALA A 43 3.87 -13.78 10.29
C ALA A 43 3.04 -15.04 10.61
N THR A 44 1.74 -15.03 10.31
CA THR A 44 0.87 -16.20 10.43
C THR A 44 1.32 -17.34 9.52
N TYR A 45 1.59 -17.06 8.25
CA TYR A 45 2.05 -18.08 7.29
C TYR A 45 3.39 -18.70 7.70
N ASN A 46 4.35 -17.90 8.16
CA ASN A 46 5.63 -18.39 8.67
C ASN A 46 5.45 -19.32 9.87
N HIS A 47 4.54 -18.98 10.78
CA HIS A 47 4.23 -19.80 11.95
C HIS A 47 3.61 -21.14 11.55
N GLU A 48 2.62 -21.12 10.65
CA GLU A 48 1.86 -22.31 10.21
C GLU A 48 2.69 -23.26 9.34
N HIS A 49 3.58 -22.71 8.49
CA HIS A 49 4.32 -23.49 7.49
C HIS A 49 5.82 -23.66 7.82
N HIS A 50 6.26 -23.21 9.00
CA HIS A 50 7.66 -23.23 9.42
C HIS A 50 8.60 -22.60 8.38
N THR A 51 8.19 -21.45 7.84
CA THR A 51 8.98 -20.68 6.86
C THR A 51 9.54 -19.41 7.47
N ASN A 52 10.44 -18.74 6.74
CA ASN A 52 11.05 -17.47 7.14
C ASN A 52 10.97 -16.48 5.97
N LEU A 53 9.74 -16.08 5.64
CA LEU A 53 9.44 -15.11 4.59
C LEU A 53 9.32 -13.71 5.17
N HIS A 54 9.58 -12.71 4.34
CA HIS A 54 9.46 -11.30 4.69
C HIS A 54 8.78 -10.52 3.57
N THR A 55 7.95 -9.55 3.94
CA THR A 55 7.39 -8.58 3.00
C THR A 55 8.38 -7.44 2.78
N ILE A 56 8.32 -6.82 1.61
CA ILE A 56 8.88 -5.49 1.37
C ILE A 56 7.75 -4.48 1.49
N GLU A 57 8.06 -3.22 1.80
CA GLU A 57 7.08 -2.13 1.73
C GLU A 57 6.33 -2.12 0.38
N ALA A 58 5.03 -1.88 0.47
CA ALA A 58 4.15 -1.73 -0.67
C ALA A 58 4.63 -0.61 -1.59
N ASN A 59 4.51 -0.85 -2.90
CA ASN A 59 4.90 0.14 -3.89
C ASN A 59 3.91 1.33 -3.86
N ARG A 60 4.35 2.45 -3.28
CA ARG A 60 3.58 3.70 -3.15
C ARG A 60 3.22 4.39 -4.48
N LYS A 61 3.64 3.83 -5.62
CA LYS A 61 3.16 4.24 -6.95
C LYS A 61 1.76 3.72 -7.26
N PHE A 62 1.29 2.69 -6.55
CA PHE A 62 -0.09 2.24 -6.68
C PHE A 62 -1.03 3.27 -6.08
N TYR A 63 -2.23 3.34 -6.63
CA TYR A 63 -3.30 4.13 -6.03
C TYR A 63 -3.94 3.34 -4.88
N ALA A 64 -4.01 3.94 -3.71
CA ALA A 64 -4.76 3.42 -2.58
C ALA A 64 -5.38 4.58 -1.80
N SER A 65 -6.63 4.39 -1.39
CA SER A 65 -7.36 5.30 -0.51
C SER A 65 -7.94 4.50 0.66
N SER A 66 -8.32 5.17 1.75
CA SER A 66 -8.86 4.49 2.94
C SER A 66 -9.97 3.51 2.59
N CYS A 67 -9.89 2.31 3.18
CA CYS A 67 -10.89 1.27 2.98
C CYS A 67 -12.01 1.37 4.01
N LEU A 68 -13.25 1.18 3.58
CA LEU A 68 -14.43 1.16 4.45
C LEU A 68 -14.73 -0.24 5.01
N LEU A 69 -14.00 -1.26 4.54
CA LEU A 69 -14.09 -2.65 4.98
C LEU A 69 -12.68 -3.14 5.34
N PRO A 70 -12.55 -4.19 6.16
CA PRO A 70 -11.25 -4.79 6.44
C PRO A 70 -10.54 -5.20 5.14
N LEU A 71 -9.24 -4.88 5.05
CA LEU A 71 -8.41 -5.28 3.92
C LEU A 71 -8.37 -6.80 3.78
N LYS A 72 -8.44 -7.28 2.53
CA LYS A 72 -8.30 -8.70 2.18
C LYS A 72 -6.89 -8.95 1.67
N VAL A 73 -6.28 -10.04 2.12
CA VAL A 73 -4.95 -10.48 1.69
C VAL A 73 -5.04 -11.84 1.02
N LYS A 74 -4.37 -11.99 -0.12
CA LYS A 74 -4.24 -13.26 -0.84
C LYS A 74 -2.87 -13.39 -1.47
N TRP A 75 -2.40 -14.62 -1.59
CA TRP A 75 -1.26 -14.92 -2.46
C TRP A 75 -1.58 -14.61 -3.92
N HIS A 76 -0.61 -14.02 -4.62
CA HIS A 76 -0.73 -13.66 -6.03
C HIS A 76 0.51 -14.09 -6.81
N LYS A 77 0.29 -14.78 -7.93
CA LYS A 77 1.34 -15.20 -8.86
C LYS A 77 1.56 -14.10 -9.90
N ILE A 78 2.72 -13.45 -9.83
CA ILE A 78 3.12 -12.38 -10.74
C ILE A 78 3.94 -13.00 -11.85
N SER A 79 3.40 -13.02 -13.08
CA SER A 79 4.13 -13.43 -14.27
C SER A 79 5.19 -12.38 -14.61
N LEU A 80 6.42 -12.83 -14.86
CA LEU A 80 7.53 -12.00 -15.25
C LEU A 80 7.95 -12.37 -16.67
N SER A 81 8.33 -11.38 -17.48
CA SER A 81 8.82 -11.61 -18.84
C SER A 81 10.23 -12.21 -18.90
N SER A 82 10.80 -12.63 -17.77
CA SER A 82 12.16 -13.17 -17.66
C SER A 82 12.19 -14.67 -17.89
N LYS A 83 13.07 -15.14 -18.78
CA LYS A 83 13.26 -16.59 -19.03
C LYS A 83 13.80 -17.35 -17.82
N ASN A 84 14.58 -16.69 -16.95
CA ASN A 84 15.23 -17.33 -15.79
C ASN A 84 14.36 -17.31 -14.53
N LEU A 85 13.37 -16.42 -14.48
CA LEU A 85 12.42 -16.27 -13.38
C LEU A 85 11.06 -15.94 -14.00
N PRO A 86 10.29 -16.95 -14.47
CA PRO A 86 9.07 -16.73 -15.23
C PRO A 86 7.92 -16.20 -14.37
N HIS A 87 7.99 -16.40 -13.06
CA HIS A 87 7.04 -15.84 -12.11
C HIS A 87 7.67 -15.65 -10.73
N LYS A 88 7.03 -14.82 -9.92
CA LYS A 88 7.23 -14.75 -8.48
C LYS A 88 5.89 -14.76 -7.75
N TYR A 89 5.89 -15.09 -6.48
CA TYR A 89 4.75 -14.87 -5.60
C TYR A 89 4.92 -13.61 -4.76
N GLY A 90 3.84 -12.88 -4.61
CA GLY A 90 3.69 -11.76 -3.69
C GLY A 90 2.30 -11.79 -3.06
N LEU A 91 1.99 -10.80 -2.24
CA LEU A 91 0.65 -10.62 -1.68
C LEU A 91 -0.12 -9.60 -2.50
N SER A 92 -1.39 -9.90 -2.78
CA SER A 92 -2.37 -8.92 -3.21
C SER A 92 -3.18 -8.49 -1.98
N ILE A 93 -3.08 -7.21 -1.66
CA ILE A 93 -3.86 -6.58 -0.59
C ILE A 93 -4.91 -5.71 -1.25
N SER A 94 -6.17 -6.03 -1.00
CA SER A 94 -7.28 -5.44 -1.73
C SER A 94 -8.32 -4.82 -0.80
N CYS A 95 -8.84 -3.68 -1.23
CA CYS A 95 -10.02 -3.04 -0.68
C CYS A 95 -11.21 -3.24 -1.61
N GLU A 96 -12.31 -3.81 -1.09
CA GLU A 96 -13.54 -4.00 -1.87
C GLU A 96 -14.46 -2.77 -1.88
N LYS A 97 -14.27 -1.86 -0.94
CA LYS A 97 -15.07 -0.64 -0.80
C LYS A 97 -14.22 0.48 -0.20
N SER A 98 -13.72 1.37 -1.04
CA SER A 98 -12.92 2.52 -0.62
C SER A 98 -13.78 3.77 -0.41
N ILE A 99 -13.21 4.78 0.26
CA ILE A 99 -13.84 6.10 0.42
C ILE A 99 -13.90 6.90 -0.89
N ASP A 100 -13.02 6.59 -1.84
CA ASP A 100 -13.00 7.25 -3.16
C ASP A 100 -14.06 6.64 -4.08
N SER A 101 -14.99 7.49 -4.55
CA SER A 101 -16.06 7.08 -5.44
C SER A 101 -15.59 6.68 -6.84
N ASP A 102 -14.45 7.22 -7.28
CA ASP A 102 -13.90 6.97 -8.61
C ASP A 102 -13.11 5.65 -8.62
N HIS A 103 -12.45 5.33 -7.51
CA HIS A 103 -11.70 4.09 -7.30
C HIS A 103 -12.27 3.29 -6.13
N ARG A 104 -13.56 2.92 -6.24
CA ARG A 104 -14.33 2.21 -5.18
C ARG A 104 -13.70 0.92 -4.70
N LYS A 105 -12.80 0.34 -5.49
CA LYS A 105 -12.01 -0.84 -5.17
C LYS A 105 -10.60 -0.65 -5.70
N TRP A 106 -9.63 -1.22 -5.00
CA TRP A 106 -8.23 -1.19 -5.41
C TRP A 106 -7.51 -2.42 -4.89
N ASP A 107 -6.39 -2.74 -5.54
CA ASP A 107 -5.47 -3.81 -5.16
C ASP A 107 -4.03 -3.28 -5.23
N VAL A 108 -3.27 -3.58 -4.18
CA VAL A 108 -1.85 -3.25 -4.08
C VAL A 108 -1.07 -4.55 -3.94
N TYR A 109 0.02 -4.65 -4.71
CA TYR A 109 0.90 -5.81 -4.68
C TYR A 109 2.08 -5.53 -3.76
N VAL A 110 2.29 -6.45 -2.83
CA VAL A 110 3.39 -6.44 -1.88
C VAL A 110 4.34 -7.58 -2.22
N ASP A 111 5.61 -7.24 -2.44
CA ASP A 111 6.64 -8.22 -2.75
C ASP A 111 6.98 -9.05 -1.51
N VAL A 112 7.15 -10.36 -1.70
CA VAL A 112 7.58 -11.29 -0.66
C VAL A 112 8.93 -11.88 -1.04
N ARG A 113 9.83 -11.97 -0.06
CA ARG A 113 11.17 -12.51 -0.20
C ARG A 113 11.44 -13.56 0.86
N ASN A 114 12.34 -14.48 0.54
CA ASN A 114 12.91 -15.38 1.53
C ASN A 114 14.00 -14.67 2.35
N GLU A 115 14.54 -15.38 3.34
CA GLU A 115 15.63 -14.90 4.22
C GLU A 115 16.90 -14.48 3.47
N GLN A 116 17.16 -15.02 2.26
CA GLN A 116 18.28 -14.59 1.41
C GLN A 116 17.95 -13.36 0.56
N GLY A 117 16.75 -12.77 0.70
CA GLY A 117 16.31 -11.61 -0.08
C GLY A 117 15.88 -11.93 -1.51
N ASN A 118 15.67 -13.22 -1.84
CA ASN A 118 15.25 -13.67 -3.17
C ASN A 118 13.72 -13.73 -3.28
N SER A 119 13.19 -13.45 -4.47
CA SER A 119 11.77 -13.69 -4.76
C SER A 119 11.43 -15.17 -4.66
N ILE A 120 10.27 -15.47 -4.09
CA ILE A 120 9.76 -16.84 -3.97
C ILE A 120 9.02 -17.29 -5.24
N GLN A 121 9.18 -18.55 -5.63
CA GLN A 121 8.58 -19.13 -6.84
C GLN A 121 7.49 -20.17 -6.54
N SER A 122 7.28 -20.51 -5.27
CA SER A 122 6.27 -21.45 -4.81
C SER A 122 5.77 -21.04 -3.42
N ILE A 123 4.57 -21.49 -3.10
CA ILE A 123 3.95 -21.40 -1.77
C ILE A 123 3.61 -22.84 -1.41
N ASN A 124 4.06 -23.27 -0.23
CA ASN A 124 3.78 -24.61 0.29
C ASN A 124 2.63 -24.58 1.29
#